data_AF-A0A2G4G9F3-F1
#
_entry.id   AF-A0A2G4G9F3-F1
#
_cell.length_a   1.000
_cell.length_b   1.000
_cell.length_c   1.000
_cell.angle_alpha   90.00
_cell.angle_beta   90.00
_cell.angle_gamma   90.00
#
_symmetry.space_group_name_H-M   'P 1'
#
loop_
_entity.id
_entity.type
_entity.pdbx_description
1 polymer ?
#
loop_
_entity_poly.entity_id
_entity_poly.type
_entity_poly.pdbx_seq_one_letter_code
_entity_poly.pdbx_strand_id
1 'polypeptide(L)'
;MSNYEEVDAGDTVWRFDRDFLDSNWTCIWGKGCKGINATADESLGHGCCSLGAELDGIDEARNLSAAAATIPAHLFQFHAEANAGTVFADESYSATRVVDGACIFHNRNGFEGGEGCALHLAAEHFDESPMDWKPSVCWQLPIKVDWEMREDNVEVATVRRWSRADWGDHGTKMAWCCTEGTDAYVGDSSVLDSLADELSEIVGTEVLVQLRNRLK
;
A
#
# COMPACT_ATOMS: atom_id res chain seq x y z
N MET A 1 -3.01 25.06 5.55
CA MET A 1 -4.44 24.68 5.50
C MET A 1 -4.54 23.78 4.29
N SER A 2 -4.85 22.50 4.47
CA SER A 2 -4.86 21.55 3.35
C SER A 2 -5.83 22.00 2.27
N ASN A 3 -5.33 22.09 1.05
CA ASN A 3 -6.09 22.48 -0.13
C ASN A 3 -6.80 21.23 -0.67
N TYR A 4 -8.13 21.19 -0.61
CA TYR A 4 -8.92 20.05 -1.07
C TYR A 4 -9.68 20.38 -2.36
N GLU A 5 -9.61 19.49 -3.36
CA GLU A 5 -10.52 19.50 -4.52
C GLU A 5 -11.67 18.52 -4.24
N GLU A 6 -12.90 18.85 -4.65
CA GLU A 6 -14.08 18.01 -4.37
C GLU A 6 -14.79 17.56 -5.65
N VAL A 7 -15.08 16.26 -5.74
CA VAL A 7 -15.85 15.63 -6.82
C VAL A 7 -17.07 14.94 -6.20
N ASP A 8 -18.25 15.40 -6.59
CA ASP A 8 -19.53 14.83 -6.18
C ASP A 8 -19.94 13.73 -7.18
N ALA A 9 -20.04 12.49 -6.69
CA ALA A 9 -20.47 11.31 -7.45
C ALA A 9 -21.92 10.88 -7.12
N GLY A 10 -22.67 11.68 -6.36
CA GLY A 10 -24.07 11.43 -6.00
C GLY A 10 -24.24 10.78 -4.62
N ASP A 11 -23.82 9.52 -4.47
CA ASP A 11 -23.81 8.83 -3.15
C ASP A 11 -22.54 9.13 -2.34
N THR A 12 -21.45 9.47 -3.03
CA THR A 12 -20.13 9.74 -2.45
C THR A 12 -19.61 11.11 -2.88
N VAL A 13 -19.19 11.93 -1.92
CA VAL A 13 -18.41 13.16 -2.15
C VAL A 13 -16.94 12.88 -1.87
N TRP A 14 -16.16 12.80 -2.94
CA TRP A 14 -14.73 12.61 -2.89
C TRP A 14 -14.00 13.93 -2.63
N ARG A 15 -13.03 13.92 -1.72
CA ARG A 15 -12.25 15.10 -1.30
C ARG A 15 -10.76 14.78 -1.39
N PHE A 16 -10.02 15.48 -2.24
CA PHE A 16 -8.64 15.13 -2.60
C PHE A 16 -7.62 16.13 -2.05
N ASP A 17 -6.66 15.67 -1.24
CA ASP A 17 -5.54 16.48 -0.73
C ASP A 17 -4.63 16.88 -1.91
N ARG A 18 -4.81 18.12 -2.40
CA ARG A 18 -4.07 18.64 -3.55
C ARG A 18 -2.58 18.74 -3.30
N ASP A 19 -2.18 19.09 -2.07
CA ASP A 19 -0.77 19.21 -1.72
C ASP A 19 -0.04 17.85 -1.84
N PHE A 20 -0.79 16.73 -1.70
CA PHE A 20 -0.30 15.38 -1.96
C PHE A 20 -0.38 15.00 -3.45
N LEU A 21 -1.52 15.22 -4.12
CA LEU A 21 -1.69 14.84 -5.53
C LEU A 21 -0.75 15.61 -6.50
N ASP A 22 -0.54 16.89 -6.24
CA ASP A 22 0.36 17.76 -7.01
C ASP A 22 1.84 17.53 -6.62
N SER A 23 2.12 16.74 -5.58
CA SER A 23 3.48 16.40 -5.15
C SER A 23 4.14 15.36 -6.06
N ASN A 24 5.47 15.30 -6.03
CA ASN A 24 6.28 14.29 -6.72
C ASN A 24 6.71 13.15 -5.77
N TRP A 25 5.85 12.75 -4.84
CA TRP A 25 6.11 11.55 -4.04
C TRP A 25 6.26 10.32 -4.95
N THR A 26 7.22 9.46 -4.65
CA THR A 26 7.36 8.15 -5.31
C THR A 26 7.86 7.09 -4.33
N CYS A 27 7.57 5.81 -4.60
CA CYS A 27 8.06 4.71 -3.76
C CYS A 27 9.56 4.51 -3.96
N ILE A 28 10.35 4.77 -2.91
CA ILE A 28 11.81 4.60 -2.91
C ILE A 28 12.27 3.27 -2.29
N TRP A 29 11.42 2.23 -2.27
CA TRP A 29 11.85 0.90 -1.85
C TRP A 29 12.95 0.37 -2.77
N GLY A 30 13.99 -0.25 -2.20
CA GLY A 30 15.24 -0.60 -2.91
C GLY A 30 16.11 0.62 -3.33
N LYS A 31 15.67 1.86 -3.05
CA LYS A 31 16.28 3.12 -3.51
C LYS A 31 16.41 4.15 -2.37
N GLY A 32 16.71 3.70 -1.14
CA GLY A 32 16.87 4.57 0.04
C GLY A 32 15.69 4.59 1.02
N CYS A 33 14.72 3.67 0.89
CA CYS A 33 13.65 3.50 1.89
C CYS A 33 14.22 3.02 3.23
N LYS A 34 14.08 3.84 4.27
CA LYS A 34 14.61 3.59 5.63
C LYS A 34 13.75 2.68 6.51
N GLY A 35 12.59 2.26 5.98
CA GLY A 35 11.60 1.44 6.68
C GLY A 35 10.86 2.15 7.82
N ILE A 36 9.78 1.53 8.28
CA ILE A 36 8.88 2.09 9.31
C ILE A 36 9.24 1.65 10.74
N ASN A 37 10.51 1.31 10.99
CA ASN A 37 10.96 0.76 12.26
C ASN A 37 11.29 1.87 13.28
N ALA A 38 11.52 1.47 14.54
CA ALA A 38 11.96 2.38 15.61
C ALA A 38 13.39 2.94 15.42
N THR A 39 14.11 2.43 14.43
CA THR A 39 15.38 2.96 13.91
C THR A 39 15.26 3.02 12.40
N ALA A 40 15.67 4.13 11.80
CA ALA A 40 15.72 4.29 10.35
C ALA A 40 16.93 3.51 9.81
N ASP A 41 16.68 2.48 8.99
CA ASP A 41 17.71 1.57 8.49
C ASP A 41 17.35 1.04 7.09
N GLU A 42 18.06 1.56 6.09
CA GLU A 42 17.90 1.17 4.67
C GLU A 42 18.40 -0.25 4.41
N SER A 43 19.33 -0.76 5.22
CA SER A 43 19.98 -2.06 5.02
C SER A 43 19.10 -3.25 5.39
N LEU A 44 18.05 -3.04 6.19
CA LEU A 44 17.06 -4.07 6.51
C LEU A 44 16.17 -4.42 5.30
N GLY A 45 15.92 -3.48 4.38
CA GLY A 45 15.02 -3.70 3.24
C GLY A 45 13.53 -3.82 3.57
N HIS A 46 13.12 -3.90 4.84
CA HIS A 46 11.72 -4.22 5.22
C HIS A 46 10.67 -3.18 4.77
N GLY A 47 11.05 -1.93 4.56
CA GLY A 47 10.13 -0.90 4.06
C GLY A 47 8.90 -0.69 4.96
N CYS A 48 7.70 -0.69 4.35
CA CYS A 48 6.41 -0.71 5.05
C CYS A 48 5.99 -2.12 5.50
N CYS A 49 6.64 -3.18 5.04
CA CYS A 49 6.27 -4.57 5.33
C CYS A 49 6.65 -5.04 6.74
N SER A 50 7.29 -4.21 7.58
CA SER A 50 7.75 -4.58 8.92
C SER A 50 6.67 -5.14 9.85
N LEU A 51 5.40 -4.75 9.65
CA LEU A 51 4.27 -5.17 10.50
C LEU A 51 3.47 -6.35 9.93
N GLY A 52 3.82 -6.85 8.75
CA GLY A 52 2.88 -7.63 7.94
C GLY A 52 2.04 -6.70 7.07
N ALA A 53 0.82 -7.14 6.78
CA ALA A 53 -0.20 -6.42 6.02
C ALA A 53 -1.56 -6.75 6.65
N GLU A 54 -2.27 -5.71 7.10
CA GLU A 54 -3.67 -5.79 7.53
C GLU A 54 -4.57 -6.01 6.30
N LEU A 55 -5.66 -6.77 6.47
CA LEU A 55 -6.52 -7.23 5.39
C LEU A 55 -7.95 -6.74 5.55
N ASP A 56 -8.55 -6.27 4.45
CA ASP A 56 -9.94 -5.82 4.41
C ASP A 56 -10.91 -7.02 4.36
N GLY A 57 -11.07 -7.64 5.52
CA GLY A 57 -12.03 -8.71 5.76
C GLY A 57 -11.68 -10.06 5.13
N ILE A 58 -12.65 -10.97 5.21
CA ILE A 58 -12.43 -12.40 4.92
C ILE A 58 -12.26 -12.70 3.43
N ASP A 59 -12.80 -11.86 2.54
CA ASP A 59 -12.73 -12.09 1.10
C ASP A 59 -11.37 -11.65 0.53
N GLU A 60 -10.76 -10.57 1.04
CA GLU A 60 -9.35 -10.27 0.75
C GLU A 60 -8.42 -11.37 1.28
N ALA A 61 -8.64 -11.86 2.51
CA ALA A 61 -7.88 -12.98 3.04
C ALA A 61 -8.01 -14.25 2.19
N ARG A 62 -9.19 -14.56 1.65
CA ARG A 62 -9.39 -15.67 0.71
C ARG A 62 -8.62 -15.49 -0.58
N ASN A 63 -8.69 -14.30 -1.19
CA ASN A 63 -7.97 -13.98 -2.43
C ASN A 63 -6.46 -14.07 -2.21
N LEU A 64 -5.95 -13.51 -1.12
CA LEU A 64 -4.54 -13.60 -0.75
C LEU A 64 -4.08 -15.05 -0.53
N SER A 65 -4.90 -15.88 0.12
CA SER A 65 -4.59 -17.31 0.31
C SER A 65 -4.52 -18.06 -1.03
N ALA A 66 -5.42 -17.76 -1.96
CA ALA A 66 -5.39 -18.31 -3.31
C ALA A 66 -4.14 -17.86 -4.10
N ALA A 67 -3.82 -16.56 -4.08
CA ALA A 67 -2.62 -16.01 -4.72
C ALA A 67 -1.33 -16.59 -4.11
N ALA A 68 -1.27 -16.75 -2.78
CA ALA A 68 -0.14 -17.35 -2.09
C ALA A 68 0.15 -18.80 -2.54
N ALA A 69 -0.90 -19.55 -2.88
CA ALA A 69 -0.80 -20.92 -3.36
C ALA A 69 -0.38 -21.04 -4.84
N THR A 70 -0.45 -19.95 -5.63
CA THR A 70 0.00 -19.92 -7.03
C THR A 70 1.40 -19.36 -7.22
N ILE A 71 1.99 -18.70 -6.22
CA ILE A 71 3.36 -18.15 -6.32
C ILE A 71 4.36 -19.27 -6.63
N PRO A 72 5.16 -19.18 -7.71
CA PRO A 72 6.22 -20.12 -7.98
C PRO A 72 7.22 -20.20 -6.81
N ALA A 73 7.51 -21.42 -6.34
CA ALA A 73 8.36 -21.65 -5.16
C ALA A 73 9.74 -20.98 -5.18
N HIS A 74 10.28 -20.70 -6.37
CA HIS A 74 11.57 -20.01 -6.53
C HIS A 74 11.49 -18.49 -6.32
N LEU A 75 10.30 -17.88 -6.41
CA LEU A 75 10.06 -16.44 -6.20
C LEU A 75 9.64 -16.09 -4.77
N PHE A 76 9.46 -17.08 -3.90
CA PHE A 76 8.95 -16.88 -2.55
C PHE A 76 9.82 -17.62 -1.52
N GLN A 77 10.70 -16.87 -0.84
CA GLN A 77 11.67 -17.39 0.12
C GLN A 77 11.03 -18.27 1.21
N PHE A 78 9.84 -17.88 1.69
CA PHE A 78 9.12 -18.59 2.75
C PHE A 78 8.02 -19.52 2.22
N HIS A 79 8.03 -19.88 0.92
CA HIS A 79 7.04 -20.76 0.29
C HIS A 79 6.86 -22.11 1.01
N ALA A 80 7.94 -22.72 1.49
CA ALA A 80 7.85 -23.97 2.25
C ALA A 80 7.13 -23.79 3.60
N GLU A 81 7.33 -22.66 4.27
CA GLU A 81 6.70 -22.33 5.56
C GLU A 81 5.26 -21.83 5.40
N ALA A 82 4.95 -21.18 4.28
CA ALA A 82 3.59 -20.89 3.86
C ALA A 82 2.77 -22.18 3.66
N ASN A 83 3.31 -23.13 2.89
CA ASN A 83 2.65 -24.41 2.59
C ASN A 83 2.54 -25.37 3.79
N ALA A 84 3.53 -25.37 4.69
CA ALA A 84 3.46 -26.13 5.94
C ALA A 84 2.59 -25.43 7.01
N GLY A 85 2.28 -24.14 6.80
CA GLY A 85 1.56 -23.26 7.71
C GLY A 85 0.29 -22.67 7.08
N THR A 86 0.15 -21.34 7.09
CA THR A 86 -1.12 -20.68 6.73
C THR A 86 -1.02 -19.22 6.26
N VAL A 87 0.18 -18.66 6.06
CA VAL A 87 0.50 -17.22 5.79
C VAL A 87 -0.02 -16.14 6.76
N PHE A 88 -1.19 -16.28 7.38
CA PHE A 88 -1.78 -15.33 8.32
C PHE A 88 -1.11 -15.34 9.70
N ALA A 89 -1.30 -14.25 10.45
CA ALA A 89 -0.80 -14.07 11.81
C ALA A 89 -1.53 -14.98 12.83
N ASP A 90 -2.85 -15.10 12.70
CA ASP A 90 -3.72 -15.94 13.54
C ASP A 90 -5.01 -16.36 12.80
N GLU A 91 -5.91 -17.07 13.51
CA GLU A 91 -7.18 -17.60 12.99
C GLU A 91 -8.25 -16.53 12.71
N SER A 92 -8.01 -15.25 13.00
CA SER A 92 -8.90 -14.16 12.58
C SER A 92 -8.75 -13.81 11.10
N TYR A 93 -7.63 -14.20 10.48
CA TYR A 93 -7.26 -13.86 9.10
C TYR A 93 -7.20 -12.35 8.80
N SER A 94 -7.09 -11.51 9.83
CA SER A 94 -7.06 -10.04 9.71
C SER A 94 -5.71 -9.46 9.28
N ALA A 95 -4.62 -10.24 9.34
CA ALA A 95 -3.31 -9.81 8.92
C ALA A 95 -2.41 -10.96 8.45
N THR A 96 -1.44 -10.66 7.58
CA THR A 96 -0.33 -11.57 7.27
C THR A 96 0.65 -11.67 8.44
N ARG A 97 1.28 -12.84 8.61
CA ARG A 97 2.27 -13.02 9.68
C ARG A 97 3.55 -12.21 9.42
N VAL A 98 4.23 -11.88 10.50
CA VAL A 98 5.62 -11.41 10.49
C VAL A 98 6.55 -12.60 10.75
N VAL A 99 7.50 -12.84 9.85
CA VAL A 99 8.62 -13.78 10.01
C VAL A 99 9.90 -12.95 10.03
N ASP A 100 10.80 -13.17 10.98
CA ASP A 100 12.10 -12.46 11.06
C ASP A 100 12.02 -10.93 10.84
N GLY A 101 10.99 -10.29 11.42
CA GLY A 101 10.83 -8.83 11.43
C GLY A 101 10.18 -8.18 10.19
N ALA A 102 9.67 -8.95 9.24
CA ALA A 102 8.82 -8.44 8.15
C ALA A 102 7.72 -9.44 7.74
N CYS A 103 6.74 -8.97 6.98
CA CYS A 103 5.71 -9.78 6.30
C CYS A 103 6.29 -11.07 5.72
N ILE A 104 5.58 -12.20 5.84
CA ILE A 104 5.98 -13.48 5.24
C ILE A 104 6.30 -13.36 3.75
N PHE A 105 5.52 -12.59 2.99
CA PHE A 105 5.73 -12.39 1.55
C PHE A 105 6.92 -11.49 1.21
N HIS A 106 7.59 -10.88 2.19
CA HIS A 106 8.84 -10.19 1.94
C HIS A 106 9.96 -11.23 1.78
N ASN A 107 10.65 -11.25 0.64
CA ASN A 107 11.94 -11.90 0.45
C ASN A 107 13.04 -10.95 0.96
N ARG A 108 13.97 -11.48 1.75
CA ARG A 108 15.09 -10.73 2.34
C ARG A 108 16.16 -10.42 1.29
N ASN A 109 17.00 -9.43 1.61
CA ASN A 109 18.13 -9.04 0.78
C ASN A 109 19.06 -10.23 0.51
N GLY A 110 19.50 -10.39 -0.74
CA GLY A 110 20.31 -11.50 -1.24
C GLY A 110 19.55 -12.79 -1.61
N PHE A 111 18.21 -12.82 -1.57
CA PHE A 111 17.45 -13.98 -2.02
C PHE A 111 17.53 -14.16 -3.56
N GLU A 112 17.92 -15.35 -4.02
CA GLU A 112 18.15 -15.66 -5.44
C GLU A 112 16.91 -15.45 -6.33
N GLY A 113 15.71 -15.64 -5.76
CA GLY A 113 14.43 -15.41 -6.44
C GLY A 113 13.98 -13.96 -6.58
N GLY A 114 14.78 -13.00 -6.10
CA GLY A 114 14.44 -11.57 -6.07
C GLY A 114 14.09 -11.07 -4.67
N GLU A 115 14.61 -9.91 -4.32
CA GLU A 115 14.32 -9.20 -3.07
C GLU A 115 12.94 -8.52 -3.14
N GLY A 116 12.31 -8.24 -1.99
CA GLY A 116 11.04 -7.49 -1.97
C GLY A 116 9.80 -8.38 -1.87
N CYS A 117 8.67 -7.98 -2.45
CA CYS A 117 7.41 -8.69 -2.23
C CYS A 117 7.22 -9.85 -3.22
N ALA A 118 7.14 -11.08 -2.73
CA ALA A 118 6.91 -12.29 -3.52
C ALA A 118 5.61 -12.24 -4.34
N LEU A 119 4.57 -11.53 -3.86
CA LEU A 119 3.32 -11.30 -4.61
C LEU A 119 3.54 -10.35 -5.79
N HIS A 120 4.43 -9.36 -5.65
CA HIS A 120 4.80 -8.45 -6.74
C HIS A 120 5.65 -9.18 -7.78
N LEU A 121 6.64 -9.96 -7.34
CA LEU A 121 7.46 -10.82 -8.22
C LEU A 121 6.61 -11.88 -8.94
N ALA A 122 5.54 -12.39 -8.30
CA ALA A 122 4.58 -13.28 -8.95
C ALA A 122 3.76 -12.56 -10.02
N ALA A 123 3.22 -11.37 -9.73
CA ALA A 123 2.51 -10.55 -10.71
C ALA A 123 3.38 -10.27 -11.95
N GLU A 124 4.64 -9.83 -11.74
CA GLU A 124 5.62 -9.64 -12.82
C GLU A 124 5.92 -10.94 -13.60
N HIS A 125 5.97 -12.09 -12.92
CA HIS A 125 6.20 -13.39 -13.56
C HIS A 125 5.04 -13.85 -14.46
N PHE A 126 3.81 -13.45 -14.13
CA PHE A 126 2.61 -13.80 -14.89
C PHE A 126 2.16 -12.71 -15.89
N ASP A 127 2.85 -11.56 -15.95
CA ASP A 127 2.47 -10.37 -16.75
C ASP A 127 1.10 -9.78 -16.31
N GLU A 128 0.86 -9.77 -15.00
CA GLU A 128 -0.38 -9.33 -14.34
C GLU A 128 -0.14 -8.10 -13.44
N SER A 129 -1.22 -7.38 -13.05
CA SER A 129 -1.08 -6.19 -12.21
C SER A 129 -0.73 -6.57 -10.77
N PRO A 130 0.26 -5.92 -10.13
CA PRO A 130 0.50 -6.11 -8.70
C PRO A 130 -0.70 -5.75 -7.80
N MET A 131 -1.69 -4.99 -8.29
CA MET A 131 -2.93 -4.71 -7.55
C MET A 131 -3.82 -5.96 -7.42
N ASP A 132 -3.80 -6.86 -8.42
CA ASP A 132 -4.57 -8.12 -8.41
C ASP A 132 -3.98 -9.15 -7.42
N TRP A 133 -2.70 -8.97 -7.04
CA TRP A 133 -1.92 -9.92 -6.23
C TRP A 133 -1.69 -9.49 -4.80
N LYS A 134 -1.55 -8.19 -4.55
CA LYS A 134 -1.19 -7.64 -3.22
C LYS A 134 -2.46 -7.34 -2.42
N PRO A 135 -2.40 -7.42 -1.07
CA PRO A 135 -3.42 -6.80 -0.22
C PRO A 135 -3.61 -5.32 -0.55
N SER A 136 -4.84 -4.84 -0.43
CA SER A 136 -5.28 -3.45 -0.55
C SER A 136 -4.30 -2.46 0.08
N VAL A 137 -4.02 -2.61 1.39
CA VAL A 137 -3.09 -1.74 2.13
C VAL A 137 -1.68 -1.69 1.50
N CYS A 138 -1.23 -2.78 0.86
CA CYS A 138 0.10 -2.88 0.27
C CYS A 138 0.21 -2.26 -1.13
N TRP A 139 -0.86 -2.19 -1.92
CA TRP A 139 -0.86 -1.48 -3.21
C TRP A 139 -1.38 -0.05 -3.11
N GLN A 140 -2.32 0.23 -2.20
CA GLN A 140 -2.82 1.59 -1.98
C GLN A 140 -1.75 2.50 -1.38
N LEU A 141 -0.85 2.02 -0.51
CA LEU A 141 0.21 2.83 0.10
C LEU A 141 1.02 3.59 -0.97
N PRO A 142 1.03 4.94 -0.95
CA PRO A 142 0.82 5.80 0.22
C PRO A 142 -0.56 6.49 0.24
N ILE A 143 -1.47 6.18 -0.68
CA ILE A 143 -2.82 6.71 -0.72
C ILE A 143 -3.61 6.14 0.48
N LYS A 144 -4.30 7.02 1.20
CA LYS A 144 -5.26 6.69 2.24
C LYS A 144 -6.59 7.35 1.91
N VAL A 145 -7.67 6.60 2.10
CA VAL A 145 -9.02 7.14 2.14
C VAL A 145 -9.49 7.12 3.59
N ASP A 146 -9.98 8.27 4.07
CA ASP A 146 -10.78 8.34 5.29
C ASP A 146 -12.25 8.48 4.90
N TRP A 147 -13.10 7.60 5.44
CA TRP A 147 -14.53 7.54 5.16
C TRP A 147 -15.34 8.12 6.33
N GLU A 148 -16.27 9.02 6.03
CA GLU A 148 -17.22 9.60 6.99
C GLU A 148 -18.64 9.58 6.40
N MET A 149 -19.60 8.98 7.12
CA MET A 149 -21.01 9.00 6.74
C MET A 149 -21.69 10.26 7.28
N ARG A 150 -22.26 11.08 6.40
CA ARG A 150 -23.02 12.28 6.79
C ARG A 150 -24.44 11.95 7.27
N GLU A 151 -25.08 12.91 7.94
CA GLU A 151 -26.48 12.82 8.39
C GLU A 151 -27.50 12.64 7.25
N ASP A 152 -27.16 13.03 6.02
CA ASP A 152 -28.00 12.87 4.82
C ASP A 152 -27.82 11.53 4.09
N ASN A 153 -26.99 10.63 4.63
CA ASN A 153 -26.58 9.35 4.03
C ASN A 153 -25.72 9.49 2.75
N VAL A 154 -25.00 10.60 2.61
CA VAL A 154 -23.93 10.77 1.62
C VAL A 154 -22.59 10.46 2.27
N GLU A 155 -21.79 9.61 1.63
CA GLU A 155 -20.44 9.28 2.11
C GLU A 155 -19.44 10.37 1.73
N VAL A 156 -18.47 10.62 2.62
CA VAL A 156 -17.33 11.50 2.35
C VAL A 156 -16.07 10.67 2.33
N ALA A 157 -15.44 10.59 1.16
CA ALA A 157 -14.19 9.88 0.96
C ALA A 157 -13.05 10.88 0.84
N THR A 158 -12.27 11.09 1.90
CA THR A 158 -11.13 12.00 1.90
C THR A 158 -9.86 11.26 1.50
N VAL A 159 -9.43 11.46 0.25
CA VAL A 159 -8.22 10.89 -0.35
C VAL A 159 -7.02 11.77 -0.02
N ARG A 160 -6.04 11.21 0.68
CA ARG A 160 -4.80 11.88 1.09
C ARG A 160 -3.65 10.88 1.16
N ARG A 161 -2.49 11.32 1.64
CA ARG A 161 -1.40 10.41 2.00
C ARG A 161 -1.60 9.79 3.39
N TRP A 162 -1.13 8.56 3.57
CA TRP A 162 -0.81 7.97 4.87
C TRP A 162 0.20 8.85 5.63
N SER A 163 0.12 8.82 6.94
CA SER A 163 0.98 9.51 7.90
C SER A 163 1.24 8.59 9.09
N ARG A 164 2.19 8.92 9.96
CA ARG A 164 2.44 8.15 11.20
C ARG A 164 1.19 8.03 12.08
N ALA A 165 0.31 9.02 12.08
CA ALA A 165 -0.93 8.96 12.86
C ALA A 165 -1.85 7.79 12.45
N ASP A 166 -1.73 7.30 11.22
CA ASP A 166 -2.55 6.22 10.67
C ASP A 166 -2.07 4.82 11.08
N TRP A 167 -0.84 4.71 11.60
CA TRP A 167 -0.24 3.44 12.06
C TRP A 167 -0.45 3.18 13.56
N GLY A 168 -1.43 3.86 14.17
CA GLY A 168 -1.77 3.76 15.60
C GLY A 168 -0.55 3.94 16.52
N ASP A 169 -0.47 3.13 17.57
CA ASP A 169 0.63 3.15 18.54
C ASP A 169 2.02 2.94 17.93
N HIS A 170 2.13 2.21 16.82
CA HIS A 170 3.41 1.97 16.15
C HIS A 170 3.92 3.25 15.46
N GLY A 171 3.01 4.04 14.90
CA GLY A 171 3.30 5.35 14.32
C GLY A 171 4.11 6.28 15.23
N THR A 172 3.77 6.28 16.53
CA THR A 172 4.48 7.09 17.56
C THR A 172 5.95 6.71 17.76
N LYS A 173 6.33 5.50 17.34
CA LYS A 173 7.68 4.93 17.51
C LYS A 173 8.51 4.99 16.22
N MET A 174 7.89 5.26 15.07
CA MET A 174 8.57 5.30 13.78
C MET A 174 9.65 6.39 13.73
N ALA A 175 10.88 5.97 13.44
CA ALA A 175 11.98 6.89 13.18
C ALA A 175 11.85 7.61 11.83
N TRP A 176 11.13 7.01 10.87
CA TRP A 176 10.93 7.53 9.52
C TRP A 176 9.60 7.04 8.93
N CYS A 177 9.02 7.82 8.03
CA CYS A 177 7.86 7.45 7.21
C CYS A 177 8.01 8.12 5.84
N CYS A 178 7.75 7.41 4.75
CA CYS A 178 8.02 7.90 3.38
C CYS A 178 7.21 9.14 2.99
N THR A 179 6.12 9.44 3.69
CA THR A 179 5.23 10.58 3.44
C THR A 179 5.53 11.78 4.33
N GLU A 180 6.43 11.64 5.32
CA GLU A 180 6.80 12.67 6.30
C GLU A 180 8.28 13.04 6.21
N GLY A 181 8.63 13.79 5.16
CA GLY A 181 9.98 14.26 4.89
C GLY A 181 10.13 14.75 3.46
N THR A 182 11.36 14.76 2.93
CA THR A 182 11.64 15.06 1.52
C THR A 182 12.24 13.87 0.77
N ASP A 183 12.71 12.82 1.45
CA ASP A 183 13.45 11.70 0.86
C ASP A 183 12.74 11.01 -0.31
N ALA A 184 11.42 10.84 -0.21
CA ALA A 184 10.60 10.19 -1.24
C ALA A 184 9.95 11.17 -2.23
N TYR A 185 10.09 12.48 -2.02
CA TYR A 185 9.53 13.53 -2.89
C TYR A 185 10.53 13.87 -4.01
N VAL A 186 10.86 12.84 -4.78
CA VAL A 186 11.94 12.82 -5.79
C VAL A 186 11.51 12.21 -7.13
N GLY A 187 10.21 11.97 -7.33
CA GLY A 187 9.66 11.46 -8.58
C GLY A 187 9.74 12.47 -9.72
N ASP A 188 9.70 11.96 -10.95
CA ASP A 188 9.72 12.75 -12.20
C ASP A 188 8.34 13.27 -12.63
N SER A 189 7.26 12.77 -12.01
CA SER A 189 5.87 13.15 -12.28
C SER A 189 5.07 13.33 -10.99
N SER A 190 3.85 13.87 -11.10
CA SER A 190 2.94 14.06 -9.97
C SER A 190 2.42 12.72 -9.43
N VAL A 191 1.91 12.70 -8.21
CA VAL A 191 1.16 11.55 -7.66
C VAL A 191 -0.10 11.26 -8.49
N LEU A 192 -0.79 12.29 -8.98
CA LEU A 192 -1.96 12.15 -9.86
C LEU A 192 -1.67 11.42 -11.18
N ASP A 193 -0.42 11.49 -11.66
CA ASP A 193 0.02 10.83 -12.89
C ASP A 193 0.74 9.49 -12.63
N SER A 194 1.56 9.41 -11.57
CA SER A 194 2.35 8.22 -11.25
C SER A 194 1.58 7.11 -10.55
N LEU A 195 0.55 7.45 -9.77
CA LEU A 195 -0.38 6.50 -9.14
C LEU A 195 -1.75 6.51 -9.83
N ALA A 196 -1.74 6.67 -11.16
CA ALA A 196 -2.95 6.79 -11.98
C ALA A 196 -3.89 5.59 -11.84
N ASP A 197 -3.31 4.39 -11.79
CA ASP A 197 -4.05 3.13 -11.84
C ASP A 197 -4.58 2.80 -10.43
N GLU A 198 -3.77 2.99 -9.39
CA GLU A 198 -4.21 2.88 -7.99
C GLU A 198 -5.33 3.89 -7.67
N LEU A 199 -5.19 5.15 -8.12
CA LEU A 199 -6.25 6.15 -7.97
C LEU A 199 -7.51 5.72 -8.73
N SER A 200 -7.39 5.19 -9.96
CA SER A 200 -8.56 4.74 -10.73
C SER A 200 -9.27 3.55 -10.09
N GLU A 201 -8.55 2.65 -9.43
CA GLU A 201 -9.12 1.52 -8.70
C GLU A 201 -9.83 1.97 -7.43
N ILE A 202 -9.23 2.91 -6.68
CA ILE A 202 -9.80 3.44 -5.43
C ILE A 202 -11.07 4.28 -5.68
N VAL A 203 -11.08 5.16 -6.68
CA VAL A 203 -12.15 6.17 -6.87
C VAL A 203 -13.07 5.90 -8.05
N GLY A 204 -12.71 4.94 -8.90
CA GLY A 204 -13.37 4.69 -10.18
C GLY A 204 -12.93 5.67 -11.28
N THR A 205 -12.92 5.17 -12.52
CA THR A 205 -12.41 5.92 -13.69
C THR A 205 -13.14 7.24 -13.93
N GLU A 206 -14.46 7.31 -13.68
CA GLU A 206 -15.23 8.54 -13.89
C GLU A 206 -14.78 9.67 -12.95
N VAL A 207 -14.65 9.39 -11.65
CA VAL A 207 -14.21 10.36 -10.65
C VAL A 207 -12.77 10.81 -10.95
N LEU A 208 -11.87 9.90 -11.32
CA LEU A 208 -10.49 10.25 -11.71
C LEU A 208 -10.46 11.15 -12.96
N VAL A 209 -11.30 10.88 -13.97
CA VAL A 209 -11.41 11.74 -15.16
C VAL A 209 -11.96 13.12 -14.81
N GLN A 210 -12.97 13.21 -13.93
CA GLN A 210 -13.49 14.49 -13.45
C GLN A 210 -12.42 15.28 -12.68
N LEU A 211 -11.71 14.64 -11.74
CA LEU A 211 -10.61 15.23 -10.97
C LEU A 211 -9.51 15.77 -11.90
N ARG A 212 -9.04 14.96 -12.85
CA ARG A 212 -8.04 15.37 -13.86
C ARG A 212 -8.51 16.51 -14.76
N ASN A 213 -9.80 16.75 -14.90
CA ASN A 213 -10.32 17.91 -15.65
C ASN A 213 -10.45 19.17 -14.80
N ARG A 214 -10.48 19.05 -13.47
CA ARG A 214 -10.50 20.17 -12.51
C ARG A 214 -9.11 20.67 -12.13
N LEU A 215 -8.10 19.80 -12.18
CA LEU A 215 -6.71 20.10 -11.84
C LEU A 215 -5.83 20.57 -13.03
N LYS A 216 -6.42 20.75 -14.22
CA LYS A 216 -5.78 21.34 -15.42
C LYS A 216 -5.88 22.86 -15.45
#